data_AF-A0AAV7DV59-F1
#
_entry.id   AF-A0AAV7DV59-F1
#
_cell.length_a   1.000
_cell.length_b   1.000
_cell.length_c   1.000
_cell.angle_alpha   90.00
_cell.angle_beta   90.00
_cell.angle_gamma   90.00
#
_symmetry.space_group_name_H-M   'P 1'
#
loop_
_entity.id
_entity.type
_entity.pdbx_description
1 polymer ?
#
loop_
_entity_poly.entity_id
_entity_poly.type
_entity_poly.pdbx_seq_one_letter_code
_entity_poly.pdbx_strand_id
1 'polypeptide(L)'
;MADSDACLEDSHMLVKFSVVWVLLPSLVHSTMLIRTALGGGYVKGKLNLEILSGRPEKLPDVCYSWWVLSSLIMIDRVHWIDKDKLTKFILNCQDRENGGISDRPDDAVDVFHTYFGVAGLSLLEYPEVKPIDPAYALPVDVVNRIFFGK
;
A
#
# COMPACT_ATOMS: atom_id res chain seq x y z
N MET A 1 13.21 -5.60 -16.86
CA MET A 1 13.98 -6.40 -15.87
C MET A 1 14.96 -5.48 -15.15
N ALA A 2 14.44 -4.58 -14.30
CA ALA A 2 15.15 -3.75 -13.31
C ALA A 2 14.18 -2.65 -12.83
N ASP A 3 13.35 -2.94 -11.83
CA ASP A 3 12.67 -1.91 -10.99
C ASP A 3 12.09 -2.53 -9.69
N SER A 4 11.86 -3.85 -9.65
CA SER A 4 11.47 -4.59 -8.43
C SER A 4 12.48 -4.46 -7.28
N ASP A 5 13.77 -4.46 -7.60
CA ASP A 5 14.85 -4.34 -6.62
C ASP A 5 14.86 -2.94 -5.98
N ALA A 6 14.42 -1.91 -6.72
CA ALA A 6 14.26 -0.57 -6.20
C ALA A 6 13.01 -0.43 -5.30
N CYS A 7 11.86 -1.07 -5.61
CA CYS A 7 10.74 -1.14 -4.64
C CYS A 7 11.17 -1.90 -3.38
N LEU A 8 11.99 -2.97 -3.48
CA LEU A 8 12.52 -3.67 -2.30
C LEU A 8 13.48 -2.80 -1.45
N GLU A 9 14.44 -2.10 -2.07
CA GLU A 9 15.32 -1.18 -1.35
C GLU A 9 14.59 0.03 -0.75
N ASP A 10 13.60 0.60 -1.47
CA ASP A 10 12.78 1.71 -0.96
C ASP A 10 11.76 1.22 0.10
N SER A 11 11.31 -0.03 -0.01
CA SER A 11 10.50 -0.69 1.02
C SER A 11 11.29 -0.80 2.32
N HIS A 12 12.62 -0.81 2.35
CA HIS A 12 13.36 -0.79 3.61
C HIS A 12 13.03 0.44 4.46
N MET A 13 12.59 1.57 3.89
CA MET A 13 12.15 2.72 4.70
C MET A 13 10.75 2.49 5.29
N LEU A 14 9.77 2.06 4.48
CA LEU A 14 8.38 1.81 4.90
C LEU A 14 8.19 0.52 5.72
N VAL A 15 8.97 -0.52 5.44
CA VAL A 15 9.06 -1.78 6.19
C VAL A 15 9.73 -1.54 7.54
N LYS A 16 10.74 -0.66 7.63
CA LYS A 16 11.26 -0.20 8.94
C LYS A 16 10.16 0.47 9.77
N PHE A 17 9.26 1.24 9.15
CA PHE A 17 8.10 1.78 9.85
C PHE A 17 7.13 0.66 10.27
N SER A 18 6.77 -0.27 9.38
CA SER A 18 5.81 -1.35 9.67
C SER A 18 6.28 -2.29 10.79
N VAL A 19 7.57 -2.66 10.82
CA VAL A 19 8.16 -3.53 11.85
C VAL A 19 8.25 -2.84 13.21
N VAL A 20 8.56 -1.54 13.24
CA VAL A 20 8.56 -0.75 14.48
C VAL A 20 7.13 -0.59 15.04
N TRP A 21 6.13 -0.52 14.16
CA TRP A 21 4.70 -0.45 14.52
C TRP A 21 4.15 -1.75 15.12
N VAL A 22 4.55 -2.92 14.63
CA VAL A 22 4.11 -4.22 15.18
C VAL A 22 4.72 -4.51 16.56
N LEU A 23 5.92 -4.00 16.84
CA LEU A 23 6.69 -4.36 18.05
C LEU A 23 6.54 -3.37 19.22
N LEU A 24 6.08 -2.13 19.01
CA LEU A 24 6.01 -1.11 20.07
C LEU A 24 4.73 -0.25 20.03
N PRO A 25 3.55 -0.80 20.42
CA PRO A 25 2.30 -0.04 20.51
C PRO A 25 2.32 1.13 21.51
N SER A 26 3.31 1.20 22.40
CA SER A 26 3.40 2.15 23.52
C SER A 26 4.14 3.46 23.22
N LEU A 27 4.73 3.62 22.03
CA LEU A 27 5.52 4.81 21.64
C LEU A 27 4.75 5.80 20.74
N VAL A 28 3.42 5.79 20.82
CA VAL A 28 2.52 6.69 20.09
C VAL A 28 2.44 8.05 20.82
N HIS A 29 3.51 8.85 20.76
CA HIS A 29 3.42 10.26 21.16
C HIS A 29 4.24 11.24 20.32
N SER A 30 5.00 10.78 19.34
CA SER A 30 5.80 11.68 18.50
C SER A 30 5.19 11.83 17.11
N THR A 31 4.31 12.82 17.01
CA THR A 31 3.78 13.44 15.79
C THR A 31 4.92 14.07 14.96
N MET A 32 5.81 13.30 14.31
CA MET A 32 6.89 13.92 13.52
C MET A 32 7.59 13.02 12.49
N LEU A 33 6.94 12.07 11.82
CA LEU A 33 7.64 11.25 10.79
C LEU A 33 6.93 11.14 9.44
N ILE A 34 5.66 11.55 9.35
CA ILE A 34 4.94 11.59 8.06
C ILE A 34 5.48 12.72 7.14
N ARG A 35 6.09 13.78 7.69
CA ARG A 35 6.65 14.88 6.87
C ARG A 35 7.81 14.49 5.93
N THR A 36 8.53 13.40 6.19
CA THR A 36 9.69 13.02 5.37
C THR A 36 9.33 12.03 4.26
N ALA A 37 8.18 11.35 4.35
CA ALA A 37 7.60 10.58 3.25
C ALA A 37 6.69 11.44 2.34
N LEU A 38 6.24 12.60 2.82
CA LEU A 38 5.34 13.53 2.13
C LEU A 38 6.08 14.66 1.39
N GLY A 39 6.95 14.34 0.43
CA GLY A 39 7.40 15.36 -0.53
C GLY A 39 6.40 15.62 -1.67
N GLY A 40 5.22 15.01 -1.63
CA GLY A 40 4.09 15.35 -2.51
C GLY A 40 3.17 16.38 -1.87
N GLY A 41 2.85 17.43 -2.63
CA GLY A 41 2.06 18.56 -2.13
C GLY A 41 0.70 18.14 -1.55
N TYR A 42 0.41 18.63 -0.35
CA TYR A 42 -0.90 18.56 0.29
C TYR A 42 -1.84 19.58 -0.40
N VAL A 43 -2.52 19.18 -1.47
CA VAL A 43 -3.45 20.07 -2.19
C VAL A 43 -4.88 19.76 -1.76
N LYS A 44 -5.54 20.71 -1.09
CA LYS A 44 -6.95 20.62 -0.64
C LYS A 44 -7.26 19.46 0.33
N GLY A 45 -6.33 19.11 1.22
CA GLY A 45 -6.60 18.13 2.29
C GLY A 45 -6.69 16.67 1.84
N LYS A 46 -6.25 16.36 0.61
CA LYS A 46 -6.06 14.98 0.11
C LYS A 46 -4.62 14.80 -0.37
N LEU A 47 -4.11 13.59 -0.21
CA LEU A 47 -2.83 13.11 -0.72
C LEU A 47 -2.94 12.89 -2.23
N ASN A 48 -1.99 13.42 -3.00
CA ASN A 48 -1.90 13.19 -4.44
C ASN A 48 -1.35 11.78 -4.75
N LEU A 49 -1.75 11.21 -5.89
CA LEU A 49 -1.24 9.93 -6.42
C LEU A 49 0.30 9.89 -6.55
N GLU A 50 0.94 11.05 -6.71
CA GLU A 50 2.40 11.21 -6.73
C GLU A 50 3.09 10.72 -5.44
N ILE A 51 2.34 10.53 -4.35
CA ILE A 51 2.83 10.03 -3.05
C ILE A 51 2.88 8.50 -3.01
N LEU A 52 2.29 7.80 -3.99
CA LEU A 52 2.48 6.36 -4.21
C LEU A 52 3.82 6.05 -4.87
N SER A 53 4.80 6.94 -4.68
CA SER A 53 6.17 6.71 -5.06
C SER A 53 7.02 6.84 -3.80
N GLY A 54 7.92 5.89 -3.56
CA GLY A 54 8.75 5.86 -2.35
C GLY A 54 9.65 7.08 -2.14
N ARG A 55 9.75 7.98 -3.14
CA ARG A 55 10.52 9.23 -3.13
C ARG A 55 9.78 10.35 -3.90
N PRO A 56 9.91 11.63 -3.51
CA PRO A 56 9.42 12.75 -4.32
C PRO A 56 10.10 12.72 -5.69
N GLU A 57 9.34 12.94 -6.78
CA GLU A 57 9.77 12.89 -8.19
C GLU A 57 9.89 11.50 -8.85
N LYS A 58 9.65 10.40 -8.13
CA LYS A 58 9.64 9.05 -8.73
C LYS A 58 8.23 8.71 -9.24
N LEU A 59 8.14 7.86 -10.26
CA LEU A 59 6.87 7.44 -10.86
C LEU A 59 6.02 6.64 -9.85
N PRO A 60 4.68 6.71 -9.92
CA PRO A 60 3.81 5.92 -9.05
C PRO A 60 4.00 4.43 -9.30
N ASP A 61 3.88 3.63 -8.24
CA ASP A 61 4.05 2.18 -8.27
C ASP A 61 2.94 1.53 -7.42
N VAL A 62 2.30 0.49 -7.96
CA VAL A 62 1.22 -0.27 -7.33
C VAL A 62 1.62 -0.85 -5.97
N CYS A 63 2.89 -1.23 -5.73
CA CYS A 63 3.32 -1.79 -4.44
C CYS A 63 3.02 -0.83 -3.27
N TYR A 64 3.12 0.48 -3.51
CA TYR A 64 2.83 1.50 -2.48
C TYR A 64 1.35 1.67 -2.17
N SER A 65 0.45 1.20 -3.05
CA SER A 65 -0.99 1.18 -2.76
C SER A 65 -1.30 0.37 -1.50
N TRP A 66 -0.52 -0.69 -1.23
CA TRP A 66 -0.58 -1.42 0.02
C TRP A 66 0.20 -0.72 1.14
N TRP A 67 1.50 -0.48 0.95
CA TRP A 67 2.38 -0.01 2.03
C TRP A 67 1.97 1.33 2.64
N VAL A 68 1.51 2.27 1.81
CA VAL A 68 1.03 3.57 2.28
C VAL A 68 -0.33 3.43 2.92
N LEU A 69 -1.25 2.68 2.31
CA LEU A 69 -2.62 2.56 2.78
C LEU A 69 -2.72 1.77 4.08
N SER A 70 -1.97 0.69 4.24
CA SER A 70 -1.90 -0.09 5.50
C SER A 70 -1.42 0.78 6.65
N SER A 71 -0.34 1.55 6.42
CA SER A 71 0.17 2.52 7.39
C SER A 71 -0.87 3.57 7.76
N LEU A 72 -1.60 4.11 6.79
CA LEU A 72 -2.66 5.10 7.02
C LEU A 72 -3.87 4.51 7.77
N ILE A 73 -4.22 3.24 7.53
CA ILE A 73 -5.26 2.53 8.28
C ILE A 73 -4.86 2.40 9.75
N MET A 74 -3.62 1.98 10.01
CA MET A 74 -3.13 1.78 11.38
C MET A 74 -3.12 3.06 12.22
N ILE A 75 -3.01 4.24 11.59
CA ILE A 75 -3.05 5.54 12.27
C ILE A 75 -4.41 6.27 12.15
N ASP A 76 -5.43 5.61 11.60
CA ASP A 76 -6.76 6.19 11.35
C ASP A 76 -6.73 7.49 10.51
N ARG A 77 -5.99 7.45 9.39
CA ARG A 77 -5.84 8.57 8.43
C ARG A 77 -6.15 8.20 6.98
N VAL A 78 -6.92 7.14 6.75
CA VAL A 78 -7.32 6.68 5.41
C VAL A 78 -8.04 7.75 4.60
N HIS A 79 -8.81 8.62 5.27
CA HIS A 79 -9.57 9.70 4.66
C HIS A 79 -8.69 10.75 3.92
N TRP A 80 -7.37 10.71 4.11
CA TRP A 80 -6.43 11.53 3.35
C TRP A 80 -6.23 11.03 1.91
N ILE A 81 -6.56 9.77 1.62
CA ILE A 81 -6.42 9.19 0.29
C ILE A 81 -7.71 9.36 -0.52
N ASP A 82 -7.56 9.68 -1.79
CA ASP A 82 -8.66 9.60 -2.76
C ASP A 82 -8.82 8.13 -3.21
N LYS A 83 -9.74 7.40 -2.56
CA LYS A 83 -9.98 5.96 -2.79
C LYS A 83 -10.31 5.66 -4.27
N ASP A 84 -11.12 6.50 -4.92
CA ASP A 84 -11.56 6.28 -6.31
C ASP A 84 -10.39 6.40 -7.29
N LYS A 85 -9.53 7.41 -7.08
CA LYS A 85 -8.32 7.60 -7.90
C LYS A 85 -7.35 6.46 -7.74
N LEU A 86 -7.12 6.00 -6.50
CA LEU A 86 -6.21 4.89 -6.22
C LEU A 86 -6.74 3.58 -6.83
N THR A 87 -8.04 3.30 -6.67
CA THR A 87 -8.68 2.12 -7.27
C THR A 87 -8.51 2.13 -8.79
N LYS A 88 -8.78 3.27 -9.43
CA LYS A 88 -8.62 3.40 -10.89
C LYS A 88 -7.17 3.20 -11.33
N PHE A 89 -6.19 3.68 -10.56
CA PHE A 89 -4.78 3.45 -10.84
C PHE A 89 -4.43 1.96 -10.81
N ILE A 90 -4.79 1.24 -9.74
CA ILE A 90 -4.50 -0.21 -9.62
C ILE A 90 -5.13 -0.99 -10.77
N LEU A 91 -6.41 -0.69 -11.11
CA LEU A 91 -7.12 -1.36 -12.20
C LEU A 91 -6.54 -1.05 -13.60
N ASN A 92 -5.87 0.10 -13.76
CA ASN A 92 -5.19 0.43 -15.02
C ASN A 92 -3.87 -0.35 -15.19
N CYS A 93 -3.27 -0.83 -14.10
CA CYS A 93 -2.07 -1.68 -14.14
C CYS A 93 -2.42 -3.17 -14.32
N GLN A 94 -3.70 -3.52 -14.47
CA GLN A 94 -4.12 -4.89 -14.67
C GLN A 94 -3.98 -5.29 -16.16
N ASP A 95 -3.32 -6.42 -16.42
CA ASP A 95 -3.38 -7.06 -17.74
C ASP A 95 -4.74 -7.77 -17.88
N ARG A 96 -5.56 -7.30 -18.82
CA ARG A 96 -6.92 -7.83 -19.05
C ARG A 96 -6.94 -9.10 -19.90
N GLU A 97 -5.87 -9.38 -20.63
CA GLU A 97 -5.78 -10.53 -21.53
C GLU A 97 -5.14 -11.72 -20.82
N ASN A 98 -4.02 -11.50 -20.12
CA ASN A 98 -3.24 -12.55 -19.47
C ASN A 98 -3.45 -12.63 -17.96
N GLY A 99 -4.07 -11.61 -17.36
CA GLY A 99 -4.23 -11.49 -15.91
C GLY A 99 -2.94 -11.01 -15.21
N GLY A 100 -3.09 -10.70 -13.92
CA GLY A 100 -2.02 -10.10 -13.12
C GLY A 100 -2.06 -8.57 -13.11
N ILE A 101 -1.23 -7.98 -12.24
CA ILE A 101 -1.06 -6.54 -12.09
C ILE A 101 0.44 -6.23 -12.11
N SER A 102 0.84 -5.23 -12.88
CA SER A 102 2.20 -4.70 -12.96
C SER A 102 2.41 -3.53 -11.99
N ASP A 103 3.64 -3.05 -11.87
CA ASP A 103 3.96 -1.83 -11.12
C ASP A 103 3.26 -0.59 -11.71
N ARG A 104 3.15 -0.53 -13.05
CA ARG A 104 2.58 0.60 -13.81
C ARG A 104 1.76 0.13 -15.01
N PRO A 105 0.86 0.98 -15.56
CA PRO A 105 0.15 0.65 -16.78
C PRO A 105 1.12 0.31 -17.92
N ASP A 106 0.78 -0.72 -18.70
CA ASP A 106 1.54 -1.21 -19.85
C ASP A 106 2.91 -1.88 -19.53
N ASP A 107 3.29 -1.98 -18.25
CA ASP A 107 4.47 -2.75 -17.82
C ASP A 107 4.16 -4.26 -17.67
N ALA A 108 5.22 -5.06 -17.58
CA ALA A 108 5.11 -6.51 -17.44
C ALA A 108 4.55 -6.89 -16.06
N VAL A 109 3.54 -7.77 -16.04
CA VAL A 109 2.95 -8.26 -14.80
C VAL A 109 3.91 -9.16 -14.02
N ASP A 110 3.83 -9.10 -12.70
CA ASP A 110 4.53 -10.03 -11.81
C ASP A 110 3.70 -10.38 -10.58
N VAL A 111 4.09 -11.45 -9.89
CA VAL A 111 3.36 -11.97 -8.73
C VAL A 111 3.38 -11.00 -7.55
N PHE A 112 4.43 -10.20 -7.41
CA PHE A 112 4.60 -9.26 -6.30
C PHE A 112 3.62 -8.09 -6.41
N HIS A 113 3.58 -7.41 -7.55
CA HIS A 113 2.64 -6.31 -7.80
C HIS A 113 1.20 -6.82 -7.95
N THR A 114 1.00 -8.03 -8.47
CA THR A 114 -0.31 -8.70 -8.44
C THR A 114 -0.82 -8.86 -7.02
N TYR A 115 0.01 -9.38 -6.12
CA TYR A 115 -0.38 -9.57 -4.73
C TYR A 115 -0.70 -8.24 -4.04
N PHE A 116 0.22 -7.27 -4.11
CA PHE A 116 0.05 -5.99 -3.42
C PHE A 116 -1.02 -5.10 -4.04
N GLY A 117 -1.27 -5.23 -5.35
CA GLY A 117 -2.40 -4.58 -6.02
C GLY A 117 -3.74 -5.11 -5.52
N VAL A 118 -3.90 -6.44 -5.43
CA VAL A 118 -5.11 -7.07 -4.87
C VAL A 118 -5.28 -6.73 -3.38
N ALA A 119 -4.18 -6.74 -2.62
CA ALA A 119 -4.19 -6.35 -1.21
C ALA A 119 -4.59 -4.88 -1.04
N GLY A 120 -4.08 -3.98 -1.89
CA GLY A 120 -4.48 -2.57 -1.92
C GLY A 120 -5.97 -2.39 -2.23
N LEU A 121 -6.50 -3.13 -3.22
CA LEU A 121 -7.93 -3.15 -3.53
C LEU A 121 -8.77 -3.65 -2.34
N SER A 122 -8.28 -4.66 -1.62
CA SER A 122 -8.93 -5.15 -0.40
C SER A 122 -9.04 -4.07 0.69
N LEU A 123 -7.95 -3.32 0.95
CA LEU A 123 -7.97 -2.20 1.91
C LEU A 123 -8.88 -1.04 1.48
N LEU A 124 -9.13 -0.92 0.17
CA LEU A 124 -10.06 0.06 -0.38
C LEU A 124 -11.51 -0.41 -0.35
N GLU A 125 -11.78 -1.61 0.18
CA GLU A 125 -13.10 -2.24 0.21
C GLU A 125 -13.66 -2.48 -1.20
N TYR A 126 -12.78 -2.79 -2.16
CA TYR A 126 -13.20 -3.10 -3.52
C TYR A 126 -14.13 -4.34 -3.52
N PRO A 127 -15.26 -4.32 -4.26
CA PRO A 127 -16.22 -5.42 -4.26
C PRO A 127 -15.58 -6.77 -4.58
N GLU A 128 -16.12 -7.83 -3.98
CA GLU A 128 -15.73 -9.23 -4.23
C GLU A 128 -14.30 -9.61 -3.80
N VAL A 129 -13.52 -8.66 -3.27
CA VAL A 129 -12.21 -8.93 -2.66
C VAL A 129 -12.39 -9.17 -1.17
N LYS A 130 -11.83 -10.27 -0.67
CA LYS A 130 -11.86 -10.58 0.77
C LYS A 130 -11.09 -9.53 1.56
N PRO A 131 -11.55 -9.15 2.77
CA PRO A 131 -10.82 -8.22 3.62
C PRO A 131 -9.49 -8.83 4.06
N ILE A 132 -8.47 -7.97 4.09
CA ILE A 132 -7.11 -8.32 4.46
C ILE A 132 -6.70 -7.50 5.69
N ASP A 133 -5.94 -8.13 6.57
CA ASP A 133 -5.40 -7.48 7.76
C ASP A 133 -4.21 -6.58 7.37
N PRO A 134 -4.25 -5.27 7.68
CA PRO A 134 -3.21 -4.32 7.28
C PRO A 134 -1.87 -4.55 7.99
N ALA A 135 -1.85 -5.21 9.16
CA ALA A 135 -0.63 -5.49 9.91
C ALA A 135 0.05 -6.78 9.44
N TYR A 136 -0.74 -7.80 9.11
CA TYR A 136 -0.21 -9.11 8.72
C TYR A 136 -0.11 -9.31 7.20
N ALA A 137 -0.74 -8.44 6.40
CA ALA A 137 -0.91 -8.65 4.97
C ALA A 137 -1.44 -10.06 4.68
N LEU A 138 -2.46 -10.50 5.42
CA LEU A 138 -3.12 -11.80 5.25
C LEU A 138 -4.63 -11.63 5.33
N PRO A 139 -5.44 -12.46 4.64
CA PRO A 139 -6.88 -12.41 4.75
C PRO A 139 -7.35 -12.49 6.21
N VAL A 140 -8.33 -11.69 6.60
CA VAL A 140 -8.80 -11.59 8.00
C VAL A 140 -9.30 -12.94 8.51
N ASP A 141 -9.94 -13.76 7.66
CA ASP A 141 -10.36 -15.11 7.98
C ASP A 141 -9.18 -16.05 8.31
N VAL A 142 -8.05 -15.87 7.61
CA VAL A 142 -6.82 -16.63 7.86
C VAL A 142 -6.16 -16.19 9.16
N VAL A 143 -6.05 -14.89 9.41
CA VAL A 143 -5.52 -14.34 10.68
C VAL A 143 -6.37 -14.86 11.85
N ASN A 144 -7.69 -14.78 11.73
CA ASN A 144 -8.60 -15.26 12.77
C ASN A 144 -8.43 -16.75 13.03
N ARG A 145 -8.29 -17.57 11.98
CA ARG A 145 -8.06 -19.00 12.12
C ARG A 145 -6.72 -19.31 12.81
N ILE A 146 -5.65 -18.58 12.50
CA ILE A 146 -4.31 -18.83 13.05
C ILE A 146 -4.22 -18.42 14.52
N PHE A 147 -4.77 -17.26 14.90
CA PHE A 147 -4.59 -16.69 16.24
C PHE A 147 -5.75 -16.95 17.20
N PHE A 148 -6.97 -17.11 16.69
CA PHE A 148 -8.20 -17.21 17.49
C PHE A 148 -9.02 -18.48 17.21
N GLY A 149 -8.66 -19.25 16.18
CA GLY A 149 -9.29 -20.53 15.85
C GLY A 149 -8.83 -21.63 16.80
N LYS A 150 -9.59 -21.84 17.88
CA LYS A 150 -9.64 -23.13 18.58
C LYS A 150 -10.80 -23.96 18.04
#